data_AF-A0A7W6ECL8-F1
#
_entry.id   AF-A0A7W6ECL8-F1
#
_cell.length_a   1.000
_cell.length_b   1.000
_cell.length_c   1.000
_cell.angle_alpha   90.00
_cell.angle_beta   90.00
_cell.angle_gamma   90.00
#
_symmetry.space_group_name_H-M   'P 1'
#
loop_
_entity.id
_entity.type
_entity.pdbx_description
1 polymer ?
#
loop_
_entity_poly.entity_id
_entity_poly.type
_entity_poly.pdbx_seq_one_letter_code
_entity_poly.pdbx_strand_id
1 'polypeptide(L)'
;MPNVTTPQTTTSEKTDTKSKRGASSTERIFSKDVTKYGYVALPNILVRGQARLGLSTTQFNILAQLLSYWIDPERPPFPSKADLARRMNIHPTTVRINIATLEEKKLVRREQRKTTAGDWNSNIYHLDGLVDALKNLAPEFEEERKKHLAKKALTEQRSRKDETAERARQSGVKRRR
;
A
#
# COMPACT_ATOMS: atom_id res chain seq x y z
N MET A 1 -26.72 21.96 -55.96
CA MET A 1 -26.93 21.31 -54.64
C MET A 1 -25.62 20.64 -54.22
N PRO A 2 -25.23 20.76 -52.95
CA PRO A 2 -23.89 21.21 -52.56
C PRO A 2 -22.83 20.12 -52.41
N ASN A 3 -21.61 20.50 -52.79
CA ASN A 3 -20.34 19.85 -52.52
C ASN A 3 -20.03 19.92 -51.01
N VAL A 4 -20.01 18.77 -50.33
CA VAL A 4 -19.65 18.69 -48.91
C VAL A 4 -18.15 18.41 -48.80
N THR A 5 -17.41 19.51 -48.68
CA THR A 5 -16.05 19.54 -48.16
C THR A 5 -16.00 18.88 -46.78
N THR A 6 -15.30 17.76 -46.67
CA THR A 6 -14.92 17.19 -45.36
C THR A 6 -13.54 17.74 -45.02
N PRO A 7 -13.36 18.56 -43.98
CA PRO A 7 -12.02 18.93 -43.53
C PRO A 7 -11.37 17.75 -42.80
N GLN A 8 -10.22 17.31 -43.33
CA GLN A 8 -9.27 16.51 -42.59
C GLN A 8 -8.69 17.36 -41.47
N THR A 9 -8.85 16.91 -40.22
CA THR A 9 -8.08 17.44 -39.09
C THR A 9 -6.88 16.52 -38.87
N THR A 10 -5.72 17.04 -39.27
CA THR A 10 -4.39 16.60 -38.91
C THR A 10 -4.16 16.59 -37.39
N THR A 11 -3.58 15.47 -36.94
CA THR A 11 -2.44 15.37 -36.02
C THR A 11 -2.54 15.99 -34.61
N SER A 12 -2.52 15.10 -33.61
CA SER A 12 -1.81 15.33 -32.35
C SER A 12 -1.33 14.00 -31.79
N GLU A 13 -0.32 13.43 -32.45
CA GLU A 13 0.49 12.33 -31.92
C GLU A 13 1.38 12.93 -30.82
N LYS A 14 0.96 12.76 -29.56
CA LYS A 14 1.80 13.12 -28.40
C LYS A 14 2.92 12.10 -28.30
N THR A 15 4.07 12.48 -28.84
CA THR A 15 5.37 11.81 -28.61
C THR A 15 5.69 11.86 -27.12
N ASP A 16 5.53 10.73 -26.45
CA ASP A 16 5.85 10.56 -25.04
C ASP A 16 7.35 10.25 -24.91
N THR A 17 8.15 11.29 -24.70
CA THR A 17 9.61 11.20 -24.51
C THR A 17 9.92 10.54 -23.16
N LYS A 18 9.78 9.21 -23.06
CA LYS A 18 10.20 8.44 -21.88
C LYS A 18 11.72 8.36 -21.79
N SER A 19 12.29 9.24 -20.98
CA SER A 19 13.61 9.04 -20.37
C SER A 19 13.73 7.61 -19.82
N LYS A 20 14.76 6.86 -20.25
CA LYS A 20 15.06 5.50 -19.78
C LYS A 20 15.45 5.53 -18.31
N ARG A 21 14.47 5.56 -17.40
CA ARG A 21 14.68 5.26 -15.98
C ARG A 21 15.12 3.80 -15.86
N GLY A 22 16.21 3.54 -15.14
CA GLY A 22 16.64 2.19 -14.82
C GLY A 22 15.55 1.43 -14.04
N ALA A 23 15.62 0.09 -14.05
CA ALA A 23 14.62 -0.76 -13.40
C ALA A 23 14.43 -0.37 -11.94
N SER A 24 13.19 -0.12 -11.55
CA SER A 24 12.85 0.22 -10.16
C SER A 24 13.25 -0.92 -9.20
N SER A 25 13.48 -0.63 -7.92
CA SER A 25 13.79 -1.68 -6.94
C SER A 25 12.73 -2.78 -6.91
N THR A 26 11.45 -2.41 -7.03
CA THR A 26 10.32 -3.34 -7.09
C THR A 26 10.38 -4.25 -8.32
N GLU A 27 10.73 -3.66 -9.47
CA GLU A 27 10.90 -4.40 -10.73
C GLU A 27 12.10 -5.34 -10.72
N ARG A 28 13.17 -5.00 -9.98
CA ARG A 28 14.30 -5.92 -9.75
C ARG A 28 13.91 -7.10 -8.85
N ILE A 29 12.93 -6.94 -7.97
CA ILE A 29 12.46 -8.00 -7.07
C ILE A 29 11.43 -8.90 -7.76
N PHE A 30 10.42 -8.30 -8.40
CA PHE A 30 9.25 -9.04 -8.93
C PHE A 30 9.23 -9.17 -10.46
N SER A 31 10.22 -8.61 -11.16
CA SER A 31 10.23 -8.49 -12.62
C SER A 31 9.15 -7.55 -13.18
N LYS A 32 9.33 -7.14 -14.44
CA LYS A 32 8.36 -6.32 -15.19
C LYS A 32 7.01 -7.02 -15.35
N ASP A 33 7.03 -8.34 -15.56
CA ASP A 33 5.82 -9.12 -15.83
C ASP A 33 4.84 -9.19 -14.67
N VAL A 34 5.31 -9.08 -13.43
CA VAL A 34 4.44 -9.00 -12.27
C VAL A 34 4.02 -7.56 -12.00
N THR A 35 4.98 -6.63 -12.08
CA THR A 35 4.77 -5.21 -11.77
C THR A 35 3.75 -4.54 -12.73
N LYS A 36 3.58 -5.06 -13.95
CA LYS A 36 2.60 -4.55 -14.93
C LYS A 36 1.15 -4.63 -14.46
N TYR A 37 0.83 -5.53 -13.51
CA TYR A 37 -0.51 -5.64 -12.93
C TYR A 37 -0.75 -4.67 -11.76
N GLY A 38 0.23 -3.82 -11.46
CA GLY A 38 0.17 -2.86 -10.38
C GLY A 38 0.50 -3.45 -9.00
N TYR A 39 0.38 -2.61 -7.99
CA TYR A 39 0.62 -2.96 -6.60
C TYR A 39 -0.39 -2.24 -5.71
N VAL A 40 -0.65 -2.82 -4.55
CA VAL A 40 -1.48 -2.18 -3.53
C VAL A 40 -0.62 -1.18 -2.78
N ALA A 41 -1.06 0.08 -2.72
CA ALA A 41 -0.45 1.08 -1.85
C ALA A 41 -0.85 0.80 -0.40
N LEU A 42 -0.08 -0.05 0.28
CA LEU A 42 -0.34 -0.44 1.66
C LEU A 42 0.60 0.33 2.61
N PRO A 43 0.10 1.23 3.47
CA PRO A 43 0.94 1.95 4.41
C PRO A 43 1.63 1.00 5.39
N ASN A 44 2.93 1.16 5.60
CA ASN A 44 3.67 0.34 6.57
C ASN A 44 3.14 0.48 8.00
N ILE A 45 2.56 1.64 8.34
CA ILE A 45 1.89 1.87 9.63
C ILE A 45 0.70 0.91 9.78
N LEU A 46 -0.07 0.67 8.71
CA LEU A 46 -1.18 -0.28 8.75
C LEU A 46 -0.68 -1.71 8.98
N VAL A 47 0.39 -2.13 8.30
CA VAL A 47 0.97 -3.47 8.44
C VAL A 47 1.51 -3.72 9.85
N ARG A 48 2.18 -2.73 10.43
CA ARG A 48 2.79 -2.86 11.76
C ARG A 48 1.80 -2.61 12.89
N GLY A 49 0.80 -1.77 12.64
CA GLY A 49 -0.22 -1.36 13.60
C GLY A 49 -1.45 -2.25 13.68
N GLN A 50 -1.48 -3.40 12.97
CA GLN A 50 -2.66 -4.28 12.90
C GLN A 50 -3.21 -4.64 14.28
N ALA A 51 -2.35 -5.08 15.20
CA ALA A 51 -2.74 -5.46 16.55
C ALA A 51 -3.22 -4.25 17.37
N ARG A 52 -2.60 -3.08 17.19
CA ARG A 52 -2.98 -1.83 17.88
C ARG A 52 -4.35 -1.32 17.41
N LEU A 53 -4.67 -1.53 16.13
CA LEU A 53 -6.00 -1.27 15.55
C LEU A 53 -7.01 -2.38 15.90
N GLY A 54 -6.59 -3.41 16.66
CA GLY A 54 -7.42 -4.55 17.03
C GLY A 54 -7.87 -5.38 15.83
N LEU A 55 -7.17 -5.34 14.70
CA LEU A 55 -7.55 -6.04 13.48
C LEU A 55 -7.25 -7.54 13.58
N SER A 56 -8.20 -8.37 13.15
CA SER A 56 -7.92 -9.78 12.89
C SER A 56 -7.18 -9.95 11.55
N THR A 57 -6.53 -11.10 11.35
CA THR A 57 -5.86 -11.43 10.09
C THR A 57 -6.83 -11.35 8.89
N THR A 58 -8.06 -11.81 9.07
CA THR A 58 -9.11 -11.74 8.04
C THR A 58 -9.53 -10.30 7.77
N GLN A 59 -9.71 -9.49 8.81
CA GLN A 59 -10.06 -8.07 8.67
C GLN A 59 -8.98 -7.30 7.93
N PHE A 60 -7.71 -7.52 8.29
CA PHE A 60 -6.59 -6.90 7.59
C PHE A 60 -6.55 -7.28 6.10
N ASN A 61 -6.76 -8.55 5.76
CA ASN A 61 -6.73 -8.98 4.36
C ASN A 61 -7.94 -8.44 3.56
N ILE A 62 -9.11 -8.27 4.19
CA ILE A 62 -10.24 -7.54 3.58
C ILE A 62 -9.84 -6.09 3.30
N LEU A 63 -9.24 -5.39 4.27
CA LEU A 63 -8.79 -4.00 4.09
C LEU A 63 -7.74 -3.88 2.99
N ALA A 64 -6.77 -4.79 2.93
CA ALA A 64 -5.74 -4.81 1.89
C ALA A 64 -6.35 -4.96 0.49
N GLN A 65 -7.36 -5.82 0.33
CA GLN A 65 -8.08 -5.95 -0.93
C GLN A 65 -8.91 -4.71 -1.26
N LEU A 66 -9.59 -4.09 -0.28
CA LEU A 66 -10.32 -2.84 -0.51
C LEU A 66 -9.38 -1.72 -0.95
N LEU A 67 -8.21 -1.60 -0.31
CA LEU A 67 -7.16 -0.65 -0.68
C LEU A 67 -6.60 -0.92 -2.09
N SER A 68 -6.59 -2.17 -2.55
CA SER A 68 -6.21 -2.49 -3.93
C SER A 68 -7.12 -1.86 -4.97
N TYR A 69 -8.39 -1.62 -4.63
CA TYR A 69 -9.36 -0.98 -5.52
C TYR A 69 -9.40 0.53 -5.33
N TRP A 70 -9.01 1.02 -4.15
CA TRP A 70 -9.02 2.44 -3.81
C TRP A 70 -7.72 3.13 -4.23
N ILE A 71 -7.56 3.33 -5.52
CA ILE A 71 -6.40 4.03 -6.12
C ILE A 71 -6.68 5.52 -6.29
N ASP A 72 -7.94 5.85 -6.57
CA ASP A 72 -8.43 7.22 -6.79
C ASP A 72 -9.37 7.60 -5.64
N PRO A 73 -9.12 8.72 -4.93
CA PRO A 73 -9.97 9.15 -3.82
C PRO A 73 -11.43 9.35 -4.23
N GLU A 74 -11.70 9.71 -5.48
CA GLU A 74 -13.07 9.93 -6.00
C GLU A 74 -13.78 8.62 -6.37
N ARG A 75 -13.03 7.51 -6.46
CA ARG A 75 -13.55 6.20 -6.85
C ARG A 75 -13.45 5.22 -5.69
N PRO A 76 -14.41 5.25 -4.76
CA PRO A 76 -14.39 4.35 -3.62
C PRO A 76 -14.52 2.90 -4.08
N PRO A 77 -13.88 1.94 -3.39
CA PRO A 77 -13.84 0.54 -3.77
C PRO A 77 -15.24 -0.11 -3.70
N PHE A 78 -15.61 -0.85 -4.75
CA PHE A 78 -16.91 -1.52 -4.86
C PHE A 78 -16.83 -3.03 -5.18
N PRO A 79 -15.88 -3.82 -4.65
CA PRO A 79 -15.86 -5.25 -4.93
C PRO A 79 -17.06 -5.97 -4.31
N SER A 80 -17.52 -7.03 -5.00
CA SER A 80 -18.56 -7.88 -4.45
C SER A 80 -18.04 -8.67 -3.24
N LYS A 81 -18.92 -8.97 -2.28
CA LYS A 81 -18.58 -9.82 -1.12
C LYS A 81 -18.14 -11.22 -1.56
N ALA A 82 -18.72 -11.73 -2.64
CA ALA A 82 -18.38 -13.04 -3.19
C ALA A 82 -16.97 -13.06 -3.79
N ASP A 83 -16.56 -11.99 -4.47
CA ASP A 83 -15.21 -11.88 -5.02
C ASP A 83 -14.14 -11.79 -3.94
N LEU A 84 -14.38 -10.99 -2.90
CA LEU A 84 -13.48 -10.92 -1.74
C LEU A 84 -13.34 -12.29 -1.08
N ALA A 85 -14.47 -12.99 -0.87
CA ALA A 85 -14.49 -14.31 -0.25
C ALA A 85 -13.72 -15.35 -1.08
N ARG A 86 -13.96 -15.38 -2.40
CA ARG A 86 -13.29 -16.27 -3.35
C ARG A 86 -11.78 -16.04 -3.39
N ARG A 87 -11.32 -14.79 -3.43
CA ARG A 87 -9.88 -14.45 -3.43
C ARG A 87 -9.18 -14.84 -2.14
N MET A 88 -9.88 -14.76 -1.02
CA MET A 88 -9.37 -15.15 0.29
C MET A 88 -9.54 -16.64 0.59
N ASN A 89 -10.23 -17.39 -0.27
CA ASN A 89 -10.62 -18.77 -0.03
C ASN A 89 -11.37 -18.97 1.30
N ILE A 90 -12.35 -18.10 1.58
CA ILE A 90 -13.20 -18.19 2.78
C ILE A 90 -14.68 -18.14 2.43
N HIS A 91 -15.52 -18.53 3.37
CA HIS A 91 -16.96 -18.45 3.18
C HIS A 91 -17.46 -16.99 3.12
N PRO A 92 -18.39 -16.63 2.21
CA PRO A 92 -18.92 -15.26 2.10
C PRO A 92 -19.54 -14.71 3.40
N THR A 93 -20.09 -15.58 4.25
CA THR A 93 -20.58 -15.19 5.59
C THR A 93 -19.46 -14.64 6.46
N THR A 94 -18.25 -15.21 6.39
CA THR A 94 -17.10 -14.73 7.16
C THR A 94 -16.71 -13.31 6.73
N VAL A 95 -16.72 -13.03 5.42
CA VAL A 95 -16.51 -11.66 4.90
C VAL A 95 -17.59 -10.71 5.44
N ARG A 96 -18.86 -11.11 5.41
CA ARG A 96 -19.97 -10.31 5.92
C ARG A 96 -19.81 -9.94 7.40
N ILE A 97 -19.48 -10.92 8.24
CA ILE A 97 -19.28 -10.71 9.69
C ILE A 97 -18.10 -9.78 9.93
N ASN A 98 -16.96 -10.02 9.26
CA ASN A 98 -15.77 -9.19 9.47
C ASN A 98 -15.96 -7.76 8.97
N ILE A 99 -16.72 -7.54 7.89
CA ILE A 99 -17.10 -6.19 7.45
C ILE A 99 -17.98 -5.50 8.50
N ALA A 100 -18.95 -6.20 9.08
CA ALA A 100 -19.78 -5.62 10.15
C ALA A 100 -18.93 -5.22 11.37
N THR A 101 -17.99 -6.08 11.79
CA THR A 101 -17.05 -5.73 12.87
C THR A 101 -16.13 -4.55 12.51
N LEU A 102 -15.76 -4.40 11.24
CA LEU A 102 -15.00 -3.23 10.76
C LEU A 102 -15.84 -1.94 10.77
N GLU A 103 -17.14 -2.04 10.51
CA GLU A 103 -18.11 -0.95 10.66
C GLU A 103 -18.28 -0.55 12.14
N GLU A 104 -18.41 -1.53 13.04
CA GLU A 104 -18.47 -1.30 14.50
C GLU A 104 -17.23 -0.59 15.03
N LYS A 105 -16.05 -0.95 14.52
CA LYS A 105 -14.76 -0.29 14.83
C LYS A 105 -14.60 1.08 14.17
N LYS A 106 -15.58 1.53 13.37
CA LYS A 106 -15.54 2.79 12.60
C LYS A 106 -14.37 2.88 11.62
N LEU A 107 -13.82 1.74 11.18
CA LEU A 107 -12.71 1.70 10.23
C LEU A 107 -13.21 1.70 8.78
N VAL A 108 -14.38 1.11 8.54
CA VAL A 108 -15.00 1.02 7.21
C VAL A 108 -16.44 1.47 7.33
N ARG A 109 -16.93 2.24 6.35
CA ARG A 109 -18.36 2.56 6.22
C ARG A 109 -18.87 2.02 4.90
N ARG A 110 -19.98 1.30 4.93
CA ARG A 110 -20.60 0.75 3.72
C ARG A 110 -21.78 1.60 3.29
N GLU A 111 -21.85 1.86 1.99
CA GLU A 111 -23.00 2.46 1.34
C GLU A 111 -23.64 1.43 0.42
N GLN A 112 -24.90 1.08 0.72
CA GLN A 112 -25.66 0.14 -0.10
C GLN A 112 -26.23 0.88 -1.29
N ARG A 113 -25.86 0.45 -2.50
CA ARG A 113 -26.45 0.97 -3.73
C ARG A 113 -27.63 0.11 -4.15
N LYS A 114 -28.78 0.75 -4.37
CA LYS A 114 -29.88 0.20 -5.16
C LYS A 114 -29.76 0.76 -6.56
N THR A 115 -29.87 -0.10 -7.56
CA THR A 115 -30.00 0.37 -8.94
C THR A 115 -31.41 0.93 -9.17
N THR A 116 -31.59 1.78 -10.18
CA THR A 116 -32.88 2.40 -10.52
C THR A 116 -33.97 1.37 -10.83
N ALA A 117 -33.58 0.17 -11.26
CA ALA A 117 -34.44 -0.99 -11.51
C ALA A 117 -34.81 -1.81 -10.25
N GLY A 118 -34.34 -1.43 -9.05
CA GLY A 118 -34.69 -2.09 -7.78
C GLY A 118 -33.73 -3.20 -7.33
N ASP A 119 -32.79 -3.63 -8.17
CA ASP A 119 -31.75 -4.59 -7.79
C ASP A 119 -30.69 -4.01 -6.85
N TRP A 120 -30.17 -4.87 -5.98
CA TRP A 120 -29.05 -4.56 -5.10
C TRP A 120 -27.74 -4.60 -5.90
N ASN A 121 -27.08 -3.45 -6.03
CA ASN A 121 -25.77 -3.37 -6.66
C ASN A 121 -24.65 -3.69 -5.64
N SER A 122 -23.43 -3.83 -6.12
CA SER A 122 -22.25 -3.98 -5.27
C SER A 122 -22.14 -2.80 -4.31
N ASN A 123 -21.85 -3.12 -3.06
CA ASN A 123 -21.71 -2.15 -1.99
C ASN A 123 -20.48 -1.27 -2.25
N ILE A 124 -20.60 0.02 -1.92
CA ILE A 124 -19.45 0.92 -1.87
C ILE A 124 -18.87 0.89 -0.46
N TYR A 125 -17.56 0.83 -0.36
CA TYR A 125 -16.85 0.87 0.91
C TYR A 125 -16.03 2.15 1.01
N HIS A 126 -16.31 2.94 2.04
CA HIS A 126 -15.58 4.15 2.42
C HIS A 126 -14.56 3.81 3.50
N LEU A 127 -13.31 4.20 3.30
CA LEU A 127 -12.17 3.88 4.16
C LEU A 127 -11.67 5.09 4.96
N ASP A 128 -12.46 6.17 5.03
CA ASP A 128 -12.10 7.41 5.73
C ASP A 128 -11.72 7.16 7.20
N GLY A 129 -12.51 6.32 7.89
CA GLY A 129 -12.26 5.97 9.28
C GLY A 129 -10.96 5.20 9.50
N LEU A 130 -10.54 4.38 8.53
CA LEU A 130 -9.22 3.73 8.55
C LEU A 130 -8.10 4.77 8.42
N VAL A 131 -8.27 5.73 7.51
CA VAL A 131 -7.28 6.80 7.30
C VAL A 131 -7.10 7.62 8.58
N ASP A 132 -8.19 7.98 9.25
CA ASP A 132 -8.13 8.74 10.49
C ASP A 132 -7.52 7.93 11.64
N ALA A 133 -7.86 6.63 11.75
CA ALA A 133 -7.21 5.75 12.71
C ALA A 133 -5.69 5.65 12.49
N LEU A 134 -5.25 5.61 11.22
CA LEU A 134 -3.82 5.59 10.88
C LEU A 134 -3.13 6.91 11.20
N LYS A 135 -3.78 8.06 10.98
CA LYS A 135 -3.25 9.38 11.35
C LYS A 135 -3.07 9.50 12.86
N ASN A 136 -4.01 9.00 13.65
CA ASN A 136 -3.91 9.01 15.11
C ASN A 136 -2.76 8.13 15.62
N LEU A 137 -2.41 7.08 14.88
CA LEU A 137 -1.33 6.18 15.23
C LEU A 137 0.05 6.67 14.75
N ALA A 138 0.09 7.56 13.76
CA ALA A 138 1.32 8.11 13.19
C ALA A 138 2.34 8.67 14.20
N PRO A 139 1.96 9.49 15.23
CA PRO A 139 2.94 10.03 16.18
C PRO A 139 3.66 8.94 16.99
N GLU A 140 2.95 7.88 17.38
CA GLU A 140 3.54 6.76 18.12
C GLU A 140 4.60 6.04 17.28
N PHE A 141 4.33 5.84 15.98
CA PHE A 141 5.27 5.24 15.05
C PHE A 141 6.50 6.11 14.78
N GLU A 142 6.35 7.43 14.85
CA GLU A 142 7.48 8.34 14.69
C GLU A 142 8.45 8.25 15.88
N GLU A 143 7.92 8.15 17.10
CA GLU A 143 8.74 7.93 18.29
C GLU A 143 9.46 6.58 18.26
N GLU A 144 8.79 5.52 17.78
CA GLU A 144 9.44 4.23 17.55
C GLU A 144 10.55 4.33 16.50
N ARG A 145 10.30 5.03 15.39
CA ARG A 145 11.30 5.26 14.34
C ARG A 145 12.54 5.97 14.90
N LYS A 146 12.38 7.03 15.67
CA LYS A 146 13.50 7.76 16.30
C LYS A 146 14.32 6.84 17.22
N LYS A 147 13.66 6.04 18.05
CA LYS A 147 14.33 5.05 18.92
C LYS A 147 15.10 4.01 18.12
N HIS A 148 14.53 3.50 17.03
CA HIS A 148 15.20 2.54 16.16
C HIS A 148 16.41 3.15 15.45
N LEU A 149 16.32 4.39 14.99
CA LEU A 149 17.43 5.11 14.37
C LEU A 149 18.57 5.36 15.36
N ALA A 150 18.25 5.79 16.59
CA ALA A 150 19.24 6.00 17.64
C ALA A 150 20.00 4.70 17.99
N LYS A 151 19.27 3.58 18.08
CA LYS A 151 19.89 2.25 18.31
C LYS A 151 20.80 1.84 17.16
N LYS A 152 20.38 2.03 15.90
CA LYS A 152 21.22 1.72 14.73
C LYS A 152 22.49 2.56 14.70
N ALA A 153 22.37 3.87 14.93
CA ALA A 153 23.52 4.77 14.98
C ALA A 153 24.52 4.36 16.07
N LEU A 154 24.04 3.95 17.25
CA LEU A 154 24.90 3.44 18.32
C LEU A 154 25.63 2.15 17.93
N THR A 155 24.94 1.19 17.29
CA THR A 155 25.54 -0.05 16.81
C THR A 155 26.59 0.22 15.73
N GLU A 156 26.27 1.07 14.75
CA GLU A 156 27.20 1.46 13.68
C GLU A 156 28.43 2.16 14.26
N GLN A 157 28.25 3.06 15.23
CA GLN A 157 29.36 3.74 15.88
C GLN A 157 30.27 2.77 16.66
N ARG A 158 29.69 1.76 17.33
CA ARG A 158 30.47 0.69 17.99
C ARG A 158 31.25 -0.13 16.96
N SER A 159 30.59 -0.60 15.91
CA SER A 159 31.26 -1.37 14.84
C SER A 159 32.41 -0.59 14.20
N ARG A 160 32.24 0.71 13.92
CA ARG A 160 33.31 1.56 13.38
C ARG A 160 34.48 1.71 14.36
N LYS A 161 34.21 1.83 15.67
CA LYS A 161 35.25 1.89 16.72
C LYS A 161 36.03 0.59 16.81
N ASP A 162 35.34 -0.54 16.74
CA ASP A 162 35.96 -1.86 16.76
C ASP A 162 36.84 -2.08 15.51
N GLU A 163 36.34 -1.71 14.32
CA GLU A 163 37.12 -1.75 13.08
C GLU A 163 38.35 -0.84 13.09
N THR A 164 38.26 0.36 13.69
CA THR A 164 39.42 1.26 13.81
C THR A 164 40.44 0.76 14.82
N ALA A 165 40.01 0.18 15.94
CA ALA A 165 40.90 -0.44 16.93
C ALA A 165 41.64 -1.66 16.35
N GLU A 166 40.95 -2.48 15.56
CA GLU A 166 41.52 -3.63 14.85
C GLU A 166 42.62 -3.21 13.86
N ARG A 167 42.35 -2.17 13.05
CA ARG A 167 43.33 -1.61 12.10
C ARG A 167 44.55 -1.00 12.81
N ALA A 168 44.36 -0.31 13.93
CA ALA A 168 45.45 0.27 14.70
C ALA A 168 46.38 -0.81 15.27
N ARG A 169 45.82 -1.90 15.81
CA ARG A 169 46.60 -3.07 16.29
C ARG A 169 47.43 -3.71 15.17
N GLN A 170 46.84 -3.91 14.00
CA GLN A 170 47.55 -4.50 12.84
C GLN A 170 48.69 -3.60 12.33
N SER A 171 48.52 -2.27 12.36
CA SER A 171 49.56 -1.32 11.95
C SER A 171 50.72 -1.20 12.95
N GLY A 172 50.44 -1.33 14.25
CA GLY A 172 51.46 -1.30 15.32
C GLY A 172 52.36 -2.55 15.34
N VAL A 173 51.80 -3.71 14.98
CA VAL A 173 52.57 -4.97 14.85
C VAL A 173 53.52 -4.90 13.64
N LYS A 174 53.11 -4.24 12.56
CA LYS A 174 53.90 -4.09 11.33
C LYS A 174 55.08 -3.11 11.46
N ARG A 175 55.04 -2.18 12.43
CA ARG A 175 56.12 -1.20 12.71
C ARG A 175 57.19 -1.69 13.68
N ARG A 176 57.00 -2.86 14.31
CA ARG A 176 57.93 -3.46 15.30
C ARG A 176 58.77 -4.61 14.74
N ARG A 177 58.70 -4.87 13.44
CA ARG A 177 59.59 -5.77 12.68
C ARG A 177 60.45 -4.94 11.75
#